data_AF-A0A4P9TID1-F1
#
_entry.id   AF-A0A4P9TID1-F1
#
_cell.length_a   1.000
_cell.length_b   1.000
_cell.length_c   1.000
_cell.angle_alpha   90.00
_cell.angle_beta   90.00
_cell.angle_gamma   90.00
#
_symmetry.space_group_name_H-M   'P 1'
#
loop_
_entity.id
_entity.type
_entity.pdbx_description
1 polymer ?
#
loop_
_entity_poly.entity_id
_entity_poly.type
_entity_poly.pdbx_seq_one_letter_code
_entity_poly.pdbx_strand_id
1 'polypeptide(L)'
;MASHRRTLLTRLGGVIAGGGALLGTSAFSTVDATRTVAVDIAGDANAFLGIEPGAEGDGYVRENGTVEIDLTAMEDGRHGVSKHAVTAVDRLLEVTNNGPTEIAVGFNDEYALEHGDYDEPPGGWGYTVNTDETAVVVGWASPLPAEMDHSLAAVRPRLVTTGFERSTLVDGRLKDEVDSKTERTIRPGDRLNIGVIVDTRASTVTANPIPESLDETISIYAETTTT
;
A
#
# COMPACT_ATOMS: atom_id res chain seq x y z
N MET A 1 45.95 32.09 31.03
CA MET A 1 44.55 32.46 31.36
C MET A 1 43.79 32.69 30.07
N ALA A 2 42.63 32.06 29.96
CA ALA A 2 41.82 31.94 28.77
C ALA A 2 40.95 33.19 28.45
N SER A 3 40.31 33.13 27.28
CA SER A 3 39.15 33.91 26.81
C SER A 3 39.47 35.03 25.79
N HIS A 4 39.48 34.66 24.50
CA HIS A 4 39.13 35.60 23.43
C HIS A 4 37.60 35.73 23.40
N ARG A 5 37.09 36.91 23.77
CA ARG A 5 35.66 37.27 23.69
C ARG A 5 35.40 38.01 22.39
N ARG A 6 34.49 37.45 21.58
CA ARG A 6 33.44 38.10 20.77
C ARG A 6 33.80 39.44 20.11
N THR A 7 33.99 39.44 18.80
CA THR A 7 33.67 40.62 17.99
C THR A 7 32.33 40.41 17.30
N LEU A 8 31.34 41.06 17.89
CA LEU A 8 29.98 41.28 17.40
C LEU A 8 30.06 42.07 16.08
N LEU A 9 29.71 41.45 14.95
CA LEU A 9 29.48 42.16 13.70
C LEU A 9 28.11 42.83 13.75
N THR A 10 28.12 44.06 14.25
CA THR A 10 27.03 45.04 14.13
C THR A 10 26.85 45.41 12.66
N ARG A 11 25.85 44.84 11.99
CA ARG A 11 25.30 45.42 10.75
C ARG A 11 24.03 46.20 11.10
N LEU A 12 24.25 47.46 11.47
CA LEU A 12 23.38 48.59 11.18
C LEU A 12 23.19 48.62 9.64
N GLY A 13 22.05 48.90 9.02
CA GLY A 13 20.75 49.37 9.42
C GLY A 13 20.01 49.60 8.09
N GLY A 14 18.72 49.28 8.06
CA GLY A 14 17.90 49.40 6.85
C GLY A 14 16.45 49.27 7.23
N VAL A 15 15.94 50.25 7.98
CA VAL A 15 14.52 50.40 8.28
C VAL A 15 13.81 50.71 6.96
N ILE A 16 13.15 49.72 6.38
CA ILE A 16 12.02 49.96 5.48
C ILE A 16 10.78 49.75 6.33
N ALA A 17 10.32 50.84 6.93
CA ALA A 17 8.98 50.95 7.48
C ALA A 17 8.03 51.19 6.30
N GLY A 18 7.21 50.20 5.97
CA GLY A 18 6.20 50.30 4.92
C GLY A 18 5.32 49.05 4.90
N GLY A 19 4.16 49.17 5.53
CA GLY A 19 3.02 48.24 5.60
C GLY A 19 3.06 46.91 4.85
N GLY A 20 2.88 45.83 5.59
CA GLY A 20 2.46 44.54 5.06
C GLY A 20 2.94 43.42 5.97
N ALA A 21 2.02 42.76 6.67
CA ALA A 21 2.31 41.54 7.37
C ALA A 21 2.87 40.50 6.37
N LEU A 22 4.19 40.33 6.31
CA LEU A 22 4.77 39.12 5.73
C LEU A 22 4.71 38.04 6.80
N LEU A 23 3.47 37.63 7.10
CA LEU A 23 3.20 36.25 7.45
C LEU A 23 3.68 35.45 6.25
N GLY A 24 4.94 35.01 6.29
CA GLY A 24 5.39 33.93 5.44
C GLY A 24 4.66 32.68 5.91
N THR A 25 3.39 32.53 5.51
CA THR A 25 2.82 31.21 5.33
C THR A 25 3.78 30.51 4.39
N SER A 26 4.55 29.55 4.92
CA SER A 26 5.27 28.58 4.10
C SER A 26 4.23 28.01 3.16
N ALA A 27 4.25 28.48 1.91
CA ALA A 27 3.45 27.96 0.85
C ALA A 27 3.66 26.45 0.88
N PHE A 28 2.57 25.69 1.04
CA PHE A 28 2.59 24.27 0.79
C PHE A 28 3.10 24.13 -0.66
N SER A 29 4.39 23.81 -0.83
CA SER A 29 4.82 23.16 -2.04
C SER A 29 4.15 21.79 -1.99
N THR A 30 2.99 21.68 -2.61
CA THR A 30 2.45 20.39 -3.03
C THR A 30 3.49 19.80 -3.96
N VAL A 31 4.44 19.05 -3.39
CA VAL A 31 5.21 18.07 -4.15
C VAL A 31 4.17 17.06 -4.60
N ASP A 32 3.76 17.18 -5.86
CA ASP A 32 3.11 16.16 -6.66
C ASP A 32 4.11 15.02 -6.81
N ALA A 33 4.14 14.12 -5.81
CA ALA A 33 4.83 12.85 -5.95
C ALA A 33 3.83 11.87 -6.53
N THR A 34 4.22 11.19 -7.59
CA THR A 34 3.40 10.20 -8.28
C THR A 34 3.43 8.93 -7.44
N ARG A 35 2.30 8.58 -6.82
CA ARG A 35 2.16 7.39 -5.96
C ARG A 35 1.30 6.37 -6.68
N THR A 36 1.81 5.87 -7.79
CA THR A 36 1.14 4.83 -8.57
C THR A 36 1.78 3.49 -8.27
N VAL A 37 0.94 2.45 -8.20
CA VAL A 37 1.32 1.05 -8.15
C VAL A 37 0.57 0.33 -9.27
N ALA A 38 1.28 -0.47 -10.05
CA ALA A 38 0.66 -1.31 -11.07
C ALA A 38 0.12 -2.60 -10.42
N VAL A 39 -1.02 -3.09 -10.90
CA VAL A 39 -1.54 -4.40 -10.54
C VAL A 39 -1.37 -5.32 -11.75
N ASP A 40 -0.69 -6.44 -11.54
CA ASP A 40 -0.61 -7.52 -12.53
C ASP A 40 -1.43 -8.73 -12.08
N ILE A 41 -1.89 -9.53 -13.04
CA ILE A 41 -2.65 -10.75 -12.78
C ILE A 41 -1.96 -11.92 -13.46
N ALA A 42 -1.61 -12.91 -12.65
CA ALA A 42 -0.89 -14.09 -13.10
C ALA A 42 -1.52 -15.38 -12.51
N GLY A 43 -0.96 -16.52 -12.91
CA GLY A 43 -1.51 -17.85 -12.61
C GLY A 43 -2.25 -18.47 -13.79
N ASP A 44 -2.59 -19.74 -13.66
CA ASP A 44 -3.24 -20.56 -14.70
C ASP A 44 -4.70 -20.14 -14.95
N ALA A 45 -5.35 -19.55 -13.94
CA ALA A 45 -6.73 -19.11 -14.00
C ALA A 45 -6.91 -17.60 -14.25
N ASN A 46 -5.83 -16.86 -14.52
CA ASN A 46 -5.87 -15.39 -14.63
C ASN A 46 -6.86 -14.86 -15.69
N ALA A 47 -7.01 -15.55 -16.82
CA ALA A 47 -7.92 -15.19 -17.91
C ALA A 47 -9.40 -15.22 -17.50
N PHE A 48 -9.71 -15.81 -16.33
CA PHE A 48 -11.07 -15.95 -15.80
C PHE A 48 -11.36 -14.98 -14.65
N LEU A 49 -10.41 -14.15 -14.24
CA LEU A 49 -10.67 -13.16 -13.21
C LEU A 49 -11.38 -11.93 -13.78
N GLY A 50 -12.49 -11.55 -13.15
CA GLY A 50 -13.00 -10.19 -13.23
C GLY A 50 -12.39 -9.37 -12.09
N ILE A 51 -11.87 -8.19 -12.40
CA ILE A 51 -11.38 -7.25 -11.38
C ILE A 51 -12.08 -5.92 -11.61
N GLU A 52 -12.65 -5.37 -10.55
CA GLU A 52 -13.29 -4.07 -10.56
C GLU A 52 -12.97 -3.31 -9.26
N PRO A 53 -13.14 -1.98 -9.23
CA PRO A 53 -13.04 -1.21 -7.99
C PRO A 53 -14.01 -1.76 -6.94
N GLY A 54 -13.47 -2.08 -5.78
CA GLY A 54 -14.27 -2.43 -4.62
C GLY A 54 -15.00 -1.22 -4.07
N ALA A 55 -15.84 -1.44 -3.07
CA ALA A 55 -16.68 -0.38 -2.48
C ALA A 55 -15.91 0.76 -1.81
N GLU A 56 -14.60 0.60 -1.55
CA GLU A 56 -13.70 1.66 -1.06
C GLU A 56 -12.61 2.02 -2.08
N GLY A 57 -12.60 1.35 -3.24
CA GLY A 57 -11.65 1.57 -4.32
C GLY A 57 -11.97 2.73 -5.24
N ASP A 58 -13.20 3.26 -5.16
CA ASP A 58 -13.59 4.43 -5.97
C ASP A 58 -12.65 5.60 -5.66
N GLY A 59 -12.05 6.14 -6.73
CA GLY A 59 -11.03 7.18 -6.64
C GLY A 59 -9.60 6.72 -6.34
N TYR A 60 -9.34 5.42 -6.15
CA TYR A 60 -7.97 4.87 -6.10
C TYR A 60 -7.66 3.99 -7.31
N VAL A 61 -8.67 3.40 -7.93
CA VAL A 61 -8.49 2.43 -9.01
C VAL A 61 -8.75 3.10 -10.35
N ARG A 62 -7.82 2.96 -11.30
CA ARG A 62 -7.98 3.40 -12.69
C ARG A 62 -7.85 2.21 -13.63
N GLU A 63 -8.74 2.15 -14.62
CA GLU A 63 -8.70 1.15 -15.67
C GLU A 63 -8.17 1.80 -16.96
N ASN A 64 -6.90 1.54 -17.29
CA ASN A 64 -6.23 2.06 -18.49
C ASN A 64 -5.71 0.92 -19.37
N GLY A 65 -6.52 -0.13 -19.57
CA GLY A 65 -6.08 -1.38 -20.22
C GLY A 65 -5.36 -2.36 -19.28
N THR A 66 -4.89 -1.84 -18.14
CA THR A 66 -4.47 -2.57 -16.93
C THR A 66 -5.10 -1.87 -15.71
N VAL A 67 -5.21 -2.57 -14.58
CA VAL A 67 -5.65 -1.99 -13.31
C VAL A 67 -4.47 -1.25 -12.67
N GLU A 68 -4.62 0.05 -12.47
CA GLU A 68 -3.65 0.91 -11.79
C GLU A 68 -4.23 1.38 -10.46
N ILE A 69 -3.42 1.31 -9.40
CA ILE A 69 -3.75 1.88 -8.10
C ILE A 69 -3.06 3.25 -8.03
N ASP A 70 -3.84 4.30 -8.18
CA ASP A 70 -3.39 5.68 -8.00
C ASP A 70 -3.67 6.14 -6.56
N LEU A 71 -2.60 6.30 -5.80
CA LEU A 71 -2.61 6.76 -4.42
C LEU A 71 -2.37 8.28 -4.32
N THR A 72 -2.29 9.00 -5.45
CA THR A 72 -2.12 10.46 -5.44
C THR A 72 -3.38 11.17 -4.97
N ALA A 73 -3.19 12.36 -4.40
CA ALA A 73 -4.30 13.20 -4.02
C ALA A 73 -5.02 13.71 -5.27
N MET A 74 -6.32 13.43 -5.41
CA MET A 74 -7.12 14.01 -6.48
C MET A 74 -7.40 15.50 -6.23
N GLU A 75 -7.59 16.25 -7.31
CA GLU A 75 -7.86 17.70 -7.26
C GLU A 75 -9.12 18.07 -6.45
N ASP A 76 -10.06 17.13 -6.31
CA ASP A 76 -11.28 17.31 -5.51
C ASP A 76 -11.06 17.11 -3.99
N GLY A 77 -9.85 16.73 -3.59
CA GLY A 77 -9.45 16.51 -2.20
C GLY A 77 -10.09 15.30 -1.53
N ARG A 78 -10.76 14.40 -2.28
CA ARG A 78 -11.53 13.28 -1.72
C ARG A 78 -10.77 11.97 -1.66
N HIS A 79 -9.76 11.80 -2.52
CA HIS A 79 -9.02 10.55 -2.67
C HIS A 79 -7.52 10.79 -2.73
N GLY A 80 -6.73 9.82 -2.28
CA GLY A 80 -5.26 9.87 -2.18
C GLY A 80 -4.73 9.58 -0.79
N VAL A 81 -3.45 9.22 -0.70
CA VAL A 81 -2.79 8.91 0.57
C VAL A 81 -2.11 10.14 1.15
N SER A 82 -2.34 10.38 2.43
CA SER A 82 -1.69 11.47 3.15
C SER A 82 -0.19 11.24 3.28
N LYS A 83 0.60 12.30 3.25
CA LYS A 83 2.03 12.25 3.58
C LYS A 83 2.21 11.97 5.07
N HIS A 84 3.27 11.24 5.41
CA HIS A 84 3.61 10.88 6.79
C HIS A 84 2.50 10.16 7.55
N ALA A 85 1.70 9.36 6.85
CA ALA A 85 0.52 8.71 7.39
C ALA A 85 0.46 7.24 6.98
N VAL A 86 -0.40 6.52 7.69
CA VAL A 86 -0.85 5.19 7.32
C VAL A 86 -2.27 5.34 6.78
N THR A 87 -2.48 4.90 5.55
CA THR A 87 -3.81 4.86 4.93
C THR A 87 -4.18 3.41 4.69
N ALA A 88 -5.40 3.01 5.02
CA ALA A 88 -5.90 1.68 4.73
C ALA A 88 -7.19 1.80 3.91
N VAL A 89 -7.28 1.00 2.86
CA VAL A 89 -8.44 0.86 1.99
C VAL A 89 -8.80 -0.61 2.02
N ASP A 90 -9.81 -0.98 2.81
CA ASP A 90 -10.03 -2.39 3.14
C ASP A 90 -10.67 -3.17 1.99
N ARG A 91 -11.39 -2.47 1.11
CA ARG A 91 -12.11 -3.04 -0.05
C ARG A 91 -11.75 -2.26 -1.30
N LEU A 92 -10.46 -2.31 -1.65
CA LEU A 92 -9.88 -1.60 -2.79
C LEU A 92 -10.33 -2.22 -4.12
N LEU A 93 -10.20 -3.53 -4.26
CA LEU A 93 -10.65 -4.27 -5.45
C LEU A 93 -11.61 -5.38 -5.04
N GLU A 94 -12.53 -5.70 -5.93
CA GLU A 94 -13.30 -6.93 -5.88
C GLU A 94 -12.82 -7.84 -7.02
N VAL A 95 -12.48 -9.08 -6.68
CA VAL A 95 -12.03 -10.10 -7.63
C VAL A 95 -13.10 -11.17 -7.74
N THR A 96 -13.60 -11.41 -8.93
CA THR A 96 -14.65 -12.40 -9.24
C THR A 96 -14.09 -13.53 -10.08
N ASN A 97 -14.47 -14.77 -9.74
CA ASN A 97 -14.17 -15.93 -10.57
C ASN A 97 -15.23 -16.10 -11.68
N ASN A 98 -14.91 -15.70 -12.90
CA ASN A 98 -15.75 -15.91 -14.08
C ASN A 98 -15.47 -17.26 -14.78
N GLY A 99 -14.63 -18.10 -14.18
CA GLY A 99 -14.21 -19.39 -14.70
C GLY A 99 -15.14 -20.53 -14.31
N PRO A 100 -14.86 -21.75 -14.81
CA PRO A 100 -15.70 -22.93 -14.57
C PRO A 100 -15.32 -23.73 -13.32
N THR A 101 -14.18 -23.43 -12.68
CA THR A 101 -13.60 -24.20 -11.55
C THR A 101 -13.32 -23.32 -10.34
N GLU A 102 -13.18 -23.93 -9.15
CA GLU A 102 -12.70 -23.21 -7.97
C GLU A 102 -11.25 -22.76 -8.15
N ILE A 103 -10.96 -21.55 -7.67
CA ILE A 103 -9.63 -20.94 -7.75
C ILE A 103 -9.24 -20.37 -6.39
N ALA A 104 -7.99 -20.55 -5.99
CA ALA A 104 -7.40 -19.85 -4.87
C ALA A 104 -6.80 -18.54 -5.39
N VAL A 105 -7.10 -17.42 -4.73
CA VAL A 105 -6.58 -16.10 -5.12
C VAL A 105 -5.75 -15.51 -4.00
N GLY A 106 -4.66 -14.84 -4.36
CA GLY A 106 -3.81 -14.14 -3.41
C GLY A 106 -2.62 -13.53 -4.12
N PHE A 107 -1.44 -13.61 -3.52
CA PHE A 107 -0.24 -12.93 -4.02
C PHE A 107 0.88 -13.92 -4.28
N ASN A 108 1.70 -13.57 -5.26
CA ASN A 108 3.00 -14.19 -5.48
C ASN A 108 4.06 -13.11 -5.35
N ASP A 109 4.63 -13.03 -4.16
CA ASP A 109 5.59 -12.02 -3.74
C ASP A 109 6.88 -12.75 -3.34
N GLU A 110 7.91 -12.60 -4.17
CA GLU A 110 9.20 -13.29 -3.98
C GLU A 110 9.79 -12.97 -2.62
N TYR A 111 9.67 -11.72 -2.19
CA TYR A 111 10.21 -11.28 -0.92
C TYR A 111 9.53 -11.94 0.29
N ALA A 112 8.19 -12.06 0.27
CA ALA A 112 7.41 -12.75 1.29
C ALA A 112 7.77 -14.25 1.35
N LEU A 113 7.94 -14.88 0.20
CA LEU A 113 8.39 -16.29 0.09
C LEU A 113 9.79 -16.49 0.71
N GLU A 114 10.75 -15.64 0.36
CA GLU A 114 12.13 -15.72 0.87
C GLU A 114 12.21 -15.59 2.39
N HIS A 115 11.28 -14.84 2.98
CA HIS A 115 11.22 -14.59 4.42
C HIS A 115 10.32 -15.57 5.19
N GLY A 116 9.71 -16.54 4.49
CA GLY A 116 8.87 -17.56 5.08
C GLY A 116 7.54 -17.03 5.61
N ASP A 117 6.99 -15.98 4.99
CA ASP A 117 5.64 -15.49 5.28
C ASP A 117 4.58 -16.50 4.81
N TYR A 118 4.87 -17.25 3.75
CA TYR A 118 4.09 -18.41 3.30
C TYR A 118 4.98 -19.39 2.52
N ASP A 119 4.57 -20.66 2.45
CA ASP A 119 5.39 -21.74 1.84
C ASP A 119 5.26 -21.82 0.31
N GLU A 120 4.08 -21.48 -0.23
CA GLU A 120 3.79 -21.53 -1.66
C GLU A 120 2.72 -20.50 -2.07
N PRO A 121 2.77 -19.96 -3.29
CA PRO A 121 1.71 -19.10 -3.80
C PRO A 121 0.39 -19.89 -4.00
N PRO A 122 -0.75 -19.18 -4.12
CA PRO A 122 -0.92 -17.78 -3.73
C PRO A 122 -0.94 -17.60 -2.21
N GLY A 123 -0.06 -16.74 -1.70
CA GLY A 123 -0.04 -16.27 -0.31
C GLY A 123 -1.17 -15.28 -0.02
N GLY A 124 -1.47 -15.05 1.26
CA GLY A 124 -2.58 -14.17 1.68
C GLY A 124 -2.33 -12.67 1.50
N TRP A 125 -1.06 -12.27 1.43
CA TRP A 125 -0.62 -10.88 1.31
C TRP A 125 0.65 -10.77 0.46
N GLY A 126 0.93 -9.56 0.00
CA GLY A 126 2.13 -9.21 -0.77
C GLY A 126 2.55 -7.76 -0.52
N TYR A 127 3.80 -7.46 -0.80
CA TYR A 127 4.44 -6.17 -0.62
C TYR A 127 4.75 -5.53 -1.98
N THR A 128 4.72 -4.21 -2.05
CA THR A 128 5.19 -3.48 -3.23
C THR A 128 5.57 -2.07 -2.80
N VAL A 129 6.34 -1.37 -3.62
CA VAL A 129 6.71 0.02 -3.43
C VAL A 129 6.14 0.85 -4.59
N ASN A 130 5.80 2.12 -4.35
CA ASN A 130 5.44 2.98 -5.48
C ASN A 130 6.70 3.37 -6.28
N THR A 131 6.53 3.78 -7.54
CA THR A 131 7.65 4.16 -8.45
C THR A 131 8.64 5.19 -7.89
N ASP A 132 8.20 6.10 -7.02
CA ASP A 132 9.08 7.12 -6.41
C ASP A 132 9.69 6.68 -5.06
N GLU A 133 9.44 5.44 -4.60
CA GLU A 133 9.89 4.91 -3.29
C GLU A 133 9.48 5.78 -2.08
N THR A 134 8.34 6.46 -2.20
CA THR A 134 7.80 7.35 -1.16
C THR A 134 6.64 6.74 -0.36
N ALA A 135 6.25 5.52 -0.70
CA ALA A 135 5.19 4.76 -0.10
C ALA A 135 5.48 3.27 -0.24
N VAL A 136 5.36 2.53 0.87
CA VAL A 136 5.29 1.07 0.82
C VAL A 136 3.82 0.66 0.91
N VAL A 137 3.44 -0.31 0.09
CA VAL A 137 2.08 -0.82 0.00
C VAL A 137 2.09 -2.30 0.38
N VAL A 138 1.10 -2.70 1.17
CA VAL A 138 0.81 -4.10 1.47
C VAL A 138 -0.60 -4.42 1.04
N GLY A 139 -0.72 -5.32 0.07
CA GLY A 139 -1.99 -5.89 -0.35
C GLY A 139 -2.33 -7.13 0.46
N TRP A 140 -3.61 -7.37 0.71
CA TRP A 140 -4.09 -8.63 1.26
C TRP A 140 -5.39 -9.06 0.59
N ALA A 141 -5.62 -10.38 0.56
CA ALA A 141 -6.81 -10.99 0.01
C ALA A 141 -7.65 -11.54 1.16
N SER A 142 -8.95 -11.24 1.16
CA SER A 142 -9.88 -11.70 2.20
C SER A 142 -11.25 -11.97 1.62
N PRO A 143 -12.08 -12.83 2.25
CA PRO A 143 -13.46 -13.02 1.85
C PRO A 143 -14.27 -11.72 1.87
N LEU A 144 -15.53 -11.77 1.40
CA LEU A 144 -16.45 -10.66 1.61
C LEU A 144 -16.74 -10.45 3.11
N PRO A 145 -16.99 -9.22 3.61
CA PRO A 145 -17.23 -9.00 5.03
C PRO A 145 -18.43 -9.77 5.59
N ALA A 146 -19.37 -10.16 4.73
CA ALA A 146 -20.52 -10.97 5.08
C ALA A 146 -20.19 -12.46 5.28
N GLU A 147 -19.02 -12.90 4.81
CA GLU A 147 -18.55 -14.29 4.81
C GLU A 147 -17.40 -14.50 5.80
N MET A 148 -16.89 -13.43 6.42
CA MET A 148 -15.77 -13.47 7.35
C MET A 148 -16.23 -13.72 8.80
N ASP A 149 -15.42 -14.49 9.54
CA ASP A 149 -15.57 -14.65 10.99
C ASP A 149 -14.99 -13.46 11.77
N HIS A 150 -14.13 -12.66 11.13
CA HIS A 150 -13.48 -11.48 11.69
C HIS A 150 -13.79 -10.21 10.91
N SER A 151 -13.77 -9.07 11.59
CA SER A 151 -13.94 -7.77 10.93
C SER A 151 -12.78 -7.46 9.98
N LEU A 152 -13.00 -6.63 8.96
CA LEU A 152 -11.94 -6.10 8.08
C LEU A 152 -10.73 -5.55 8.85
N ALA A 153 -10.97 -4.77 9.91
CA ALA A 153 -9.90 -4.23 10.75
C ALA A 153 -9.10 -5.30 11.53
N ALA A 154 -9.67 -6.47 11.77
CA ALA A 154 -9.03 -7.55 12.53
C ALA A 154 -8.17 -8.45 11.64
N VAL A 155 -8.54 -8.58 10.36
CA VAL A 155 -7.76 -9.29 9.33
C VAL A 155 -6.83 -8.37 8.56
N ARG A 156 -6.86 -7.07 8.83
CA ARG A 156 -5.97 -6.09 8.20
C ARG A 156 -4.52 -6.31 8.64
N PRO A 157 -3.55 -6.35 7.72
CA PRO A 157 -2.13 -6.50 8.05
C PRO A 157 -1.72 -5.50 9.14
N ARG A 158 -1.04 -5.95 10.20
CA ARG A 158 -0.68 -5.04 11.28
C ARG A 158 0.64 -4.35 10.97
N LEU A 159 0.61 -3.02 10.94
CA LEU A 159 1.82 -2.21 10.90
C LEU A 159 2.50 -2.19 12.27
N VAL A 160 3.27 -3.23 12.59
CA VAL A 160 4.18 -3.23 13.75
C VAL A 160 5.60 -2.94 13.29
N THR A 161 6.45 -2.49 14.20
CA THR A 161 7.89 -2.26 13.97
C THR A 161 8.71 -3.55 13.86
N THR A 162 8.13 -4.63 13.33
CA THR A 162 8.83 -5.91 13.20
C THR A 162 8.80 -6.39 11.76
N GLY A 163 9.68 -5.80 10.94
CA GLY A 163 10.03 -6.33 9.63
C GLY A 163 11.41 -5.84 9.22
N PHE A 164 12.37 -6.75 9.12
CA PHE A 164 13.70 -6.60 8.49
C PHE A 164 14.72 -5.73 9.22
N GLU A 165 15.28 -6.23 10.34
CA GLU A 165 16.40 -5.74 11.18
C GLU A 165 16.41 -4.24 11.63
N ARG A 166 15.70 -3.35 10.93
CA ARG A 166 15.55 -1.90 11.06
C ARG A 166 14.26 -1.35 10.40
N SER A 167 13.61 -2.02 9.44
CA SER A 167 12.43 -1.47 8.74
C SER A 167 11.11 -1.57 9.54
N THR A 168 10.12 -0.76 9.16
CA THR A 168 8.77 -0.72 9.77
C THR A 168 7.73 -1.45 8.95
N LEU A 169 8.17 -2.42 8.14
CA LEU A 169 7.25 -3.23 7.36
C LEU A 169 6.45 -4.17 8.26
N VAL A 170 5.29 -4.46 7.71
CA VAL A 170 4.07 -5.03 8.28
C VAL A 170 4.34 -6.42 8.85
N ASP A 171 3.75 -6.72 10.02
CA ASP A 171 3.56 -8.11 10.41
C ASP A 171 2.31 -8.61 9.68
N GLY A 172 2.57 -9.35 8.61
CA GLY A 172 1.58 -10.05 7.80
C GLY A 172 0.94 -11.23 8.51
N ARG A 173 1.28 -11.55 9.78
CA ARG A 173 0.60 -12.61 10.57
C ARG A 173 -0.81 -12.20 10.89
N LEU A 174 -1.64 -12.44 9.92
CA LEU A 174 -3.05 -12.19 9.94
C LEU A 174 -3.75 -13.39 10.52
N LYS A 175 -4.93 -13.12 11.07
CA LYS A 175 -5.78 -14.19 11.56
C LYS A 175 -6.30 -15.00 10.38
N ASP A 176 -6.52 -16.27 10.69
CA ASP A 176 -7.02 -17.40 9.92
C ASP A 176 -7.57 -17.13 8.51
N GLU A 177 -8.42 -16.13 8.27
CA GLU A 177 -9.06 -15.91 6.96
C GLU A 177 -8.15 -15.39 5.84
N VAL A 178 -7.09 -14.65 6.15
CA VAL A 178 -6.15 -14.19 5.13
C VAL A 178 -5.05 -15.22 4.89
N ASP A 179 -4.57 -15.85 5.97
CA ASP A 179 -3.54 -16.89 5.88
C ASP A 179 -4.07 -18.15 5.20
N SER A 180 -5.30 -18.55 5.52
CA SER A 180 -5.92 -19.75 4.97
C SER A 180 -6.23 -19.62 3.48
N LYS A 181 -5.54 -20.44 2.67
CA LYS A 181 -5.81 -20.59 1.23
C LYS A 181 -7.26 -21.02 0.96
N THR A 182 -7.90 -21.78 1.87
CA THR A 182 -9.29 -22.23 1.67
C THR A 182 -10.30 -21.10 1.82
N GLU A 183 -10.05 -20.15 2.72
CA GLU A 183 -10.90 -18.96 2.91
C GLU A 183 -10.80 -18.01 1.70
N ARG A 184 -9.67 -18.05 0.99
CA ARG A 184 -9.45 -17.29 -0.26
C ARG A 184 -9.75 -18.10 -1.53
N THR A 185 -10.38 -19.27 -1.39
CA THR A 185 -10.81 -20.07 -2.53
C THR A 185 -12.24 -19.69 -2.92
N ILE A 186 -12.42 -19.23 -4.15
CA ILE A 186 -13.72 -18.78 -4.67
C ILE A 186 -14.25 -19.71 -5.77
N ARG A 187 -15.53 -20.07 -5.68
CA ARG A 187 -16.25 -20.86 -6.69
C ARG A 187 -16.59 -20.03 -7.92
N PRO A 188 -17.00 -20.67 -9.03
CA PRO A 188 -17.59 -19.97 -10.17
C PRO A 188 -18.70 -19.01 -9.74
N GLY A 189 -18.53 -17.72 -10.01
CA GLY A 189 -19.45 -16.64 -9.66
C GLY A 189 -19.27 -16.04 -8.26
N ASP A 190 -18.46 -16.67 -7.40
CA ASP A 190 -18.08 -16.11 -6.10
C ASP A 190 -16.97 -15.06 -6.29
N ARG A 191 -16.74 -14.30 -5.22
CA ARG A 191 -15.84 -13.16 -5.22
C ARG A 191 -15.12 -12.99 -3.88
N LEU A 192 -14.05 -12.21 -3.89
CA LEU A 192 -13.32 -11.82 -2.68
C LEU A 192 -12.81 -10.38 -2.78
N ASN A 193 -12.39 -9.83 -1.65
CA ASN A 193 -11.82 -8.49 -1.58
C ASN A 193 -10.30 -8.51 -1.60
N ILE A 194 -9.73 -7.53 -2.29
CA ILE A 194 -8.37 -7.09 -2.09
C ILE A 194 -8.39 -5.77 -1.34
N GLY A 195 -7.69 -5.72 -0.20
CA GLY A 195 -7.43 -4.49 0.53
C GLY A 195 -5.97 -4.07 0.41
N VAL A 196 -5.69 -2.79 0.71
CA VAL A 196 -4.31 -2.27 0.78
C VAL A 196 -4.08 -1.39 1.99
N ILE A 197 -2.88 -1.49 2.56
CA ILE A 197 -2.32 -0.50 3.48
C ILE A 197 -1.19 0.21 2.76
N VAL A 198 -1.19 1.52 2.86
CA VAL A 198 -0.14 2.39 2.34
C VAL A 198 0.51 3.12 3.49
N ASP A 199 1.82 2.99 3.62
CA ASP A 199 2.62 3.66 4.63
C ASP A 199 3.61 4.65 4.00
N THR A 200 3.40 5.94 4.28
CA THR A 200 4.23 7.05 3.82
C THR A 200 5.01 7.72 4.96
N ARG A 201 5.03 7.10 6.15
CA ARG A 201 5.74 7.63 7.31
C ARG A 201 7.23 7.68 7.03
N ALA A 202 7.88 8.74 7.51
CA ALA A 202 9.33 8.89 7.39
C ALA A 202 10.08 7.68 7.97
N SER A 203 9.54 7.06 9.04
CA SER A 203 10.06 5.81 9.62
C SER A 203 10.16 4.66 8.61
N THR A 204 9.29 4.64 7.62
CA THR A 204 9.15 3.56 6.63
C THR A 204 9.95 3.86 5.37
N VAL A 205 9.90 5.11 4.89
CA VAL A 205 10.38 5.46 3.55
C VAL A 205 11.70 6.25 3.55
N THR A 206 12.19 6.73 4.70
CA THR A 206 13.44 7.51 4.76
C THR A 206 14.35 7.19 5.94
N ALA A 207 13.81 6.91 7.13
CA ALA A 207 14.60 6.64 8.32
C ALA A 207 15.12 5.20 8.33
N ASN A 208 14.40 4.30 7.66
CA ASN A 208 14.81 2.93 7.40
C ASN A 208 14.72 2.67 5.91
N PRO A 209 15.67 1.92 5.34
CA PRO A 209 15.66 1.61 3.92
C PRO A 209 14.48 0.70 3.58
N ILE A 210 13.85 0.97 2.44
CA ILE A 210 12.94 0.04 1.77
C ILE A 210 13.81 -1.10 1.22
N PRO A 211 13.40 -2.38 1.34
CA PRO A 211 14.15 -3.47 0.74
C PRO A 211 14.26 -3.30 -0.77
N GLU A 212 15.47 -3.42 -1.31
CA GLU A 212 15.74 -3.28 -2.76
C GLU A 212 15.05 -4.35 -3.62
N SER A 213 14.54 -5.41 -2.99
CA SER A 213 13.84 -6.53 -3.61
C SER A 213 12.32 -6.33 -3.74
N LEU A 214 11.77 -5.21 -3.28
CA LEU A 214 10.34 -4.94 -3.47
C LEU A 214 10.08 -4.44 -4.89
N ASP A 215 9.11 -5.06 -5.56
CA ASP A 215 8.67 -4.66 -6.89
C ASP A 215 7.80 -3.39 -6.85
N GLU A 216 7.71 -2.70 -7.99
CA GLU A 216 6.75 -1.59 -8.22
C GLU A 216 5.35 -2.05 -8.64
N THR A 217 5.19 -3.36 -8.81
CA THR A 217 3.96 -4.01 -9.26
C THR A 217 3.52 -5.03 -8.22
N ILE A 218 2.24 -5.00 -7.85
CA ILE A 218 1.65 -6.07 -7.05
C ILE A 218 1.05 -7.13 -7.96
N SER A 219 1.50 -8.37 -7.79
CA SER A 219 1.03 -9.50 -8.60
C SER A 219 -0.06 -10.28 -7.87
N ILE A 220 -1.30 -10.19 -8.35
CA ILE A 220 -2.41 -11.03 -7.91
C ILE A 220 -2.30 -12.36 -8.66
N TYR A 221 -2.24 -13.46 -7.92
CA TYR A 221 -2.21 -14.81 -8.47
C TYR A 221 -3.55 -15.49 -8.27
N ALA A 222 -4.06 -16.13 -9.33
CA ALA A 222 -5.19 -17.04 -9.27
C ALA A 222 -4.79 -18.43 -9.77
N GLU A 223 -4.90 -19.41 -8.88
CA GLU A 223 -4.52 -20.79 -9.13
C GLU A 223 -5.72 -21.74 -9.04
N THR A 224 -5.90 -22.61 -10.02
CA THR A 224 -6.95 -23.64 -9.97
C THR A 224 -6.68 -24.62 -8.82
N THR A 225 -7.69 -24.88 -7.98
CA THR A 225 -7.52 -25.79 -6.82
C THR A 225 -7.61 -27.28 -7.18
N THR A 226 -7.78 -27.59 -8.46
CA THR A 226 -7.95 -28.96 -8.97
C THR A 226 -6.67 -29.43 -9.65
N THR A 227 -6.00 -30.42 -9.06
CA THR A 227 -4.96 -31.23 -9.73
C THR A 227 -5.54 -32.52 -10.27
#